data_AF-A0A535QJ10-F1
#
_entry.id   AF-A0A535QJ10-F1
#
_cell.length_a   1.000
_cell.length_b   1.000
_cell.length_c   1.000
_cell.angle_alpha   90.00
_cell.angle_beta   90.00
_cell.angle_gamma   90.00
#
_symmetry.space_group_name_H-M   'P 1'
#
loop_
_entity.id
_entity.type
_entity.pdbx_description
1 polymer ?
#
loop_
_entity_poly.entity_id
_entity_poly.type
_entity_poly.pdbx_seq_one_letter_code
_entity_poly.pdbx_strand_id
1 'polypeptide(L)'
;MVSAFVYLASLLAHELAHSIVAMRRGVRVEGITLWLFGGVSRFSSETSSPGAQALITFVGPLTSLLLGAVFLLASVAAGGGTHPGLVPATLAWLGYINILLGVFNLLPAFPLDGGRILQSLIWLRTGNRLRATNIAARIGMAFAFLLIAYGLVTVFAAGSLFGGIWSVFLG
;
A
#
# COMPACT_ATOMS: atom_id res chain seq x y z
N MET A 1 19.50 -12.27 -3.68
CA MET A 1 18.74 -13.29 -2.92
C MET A 1 18.35 -12.79 -1.53
N VAL A 2 19.29 -12.30 -0.71
CA VAL A 2 18.98 -11.75 0.64
C VAL A 2 17.94 -10.62 0.60
N SER A 3 18.07 -9.67 -0.34
CA SER A 3 17.13 -8.56 -0.50
C SER A 3 15.68 -9.01 -0.73
N ALA A 4 15.47 -10.09 -1.50
CA ALA A 4 14.14 -10.63 -1.74
C ALA A 4 13.51 -11.20 -0.46
N PHE A 5 14.29 -11.91 0.37
CA PHE A 5 13.80 -12.40 1.66
C PHE A 5 13.46 -11.26 2.62
N VAL A 6 14.29 -10.23 2.68
CA VAL A 6 14.03 -9.06 3.53
C VAL A 6 12.81 -8.28 3.05
N TYR A 7 12.62 -8.16 1.73
CA TYR A 7 11.41 -7.58 1.15
C TYR A 7 10.16 -8.39 1.51
N LEU A 8 10.19 -9.72 1.34
CA LEU A 8 9.08 -10.60 1.73
C LEU A 8 8.78 -10.51 3.22
N ALA A 9 9.82 -10.42 4.07
CA ALA A 9 9.64 -10.20 5.50
C ALA A 9 9.01 -8.83 5.80
N SER A 10 9.35 -7.79 5.04
CA SER A 10 8.75 -6.45 5.18
C SER A 10 7.28 -6.44 4.76
N LEU A 11 6.95 -7.13 3.67
CA LEU A 11 5.59 -7.31 3.20
C LEU A 11 4.77 -8.15 4.20
N LEU A 12 5.35 -9.21 4.76
CA LEU A 12 4.72 -9.97 5.84
C LEU A 12 4.51 -9.10 7.08
N ALA A 13 5.46 -8.23 7.44
CA ALA A 13 5.31 -7.30 8.55
C ALA A 13 4.17 -6.30 8.33
N HIS A 14 3.98 -5.83 7.09
CA HIS A 14 2.82 -5.02 6.70
C HIS A 14 1.49 -5.75 6.96
N GLU A 15 1.35 -6.97 6.46
CA GLU A 15 0.13 -7.78 6.66
C GLU A 15 -0.09 -8.17 8.14
N LEU A 16 0.98 -8.49 8.85
CA LEU A 16 0.94 -8.78 10.27
C LEU A 16 0.49 -7.56 11.07
N ALA A 17 0.88 -6.35 10.68
CA ALA A 17 0.45 -5.13 11.36
C ALA A 17 -1.07 -4.99 11.31
N HIS A 18 -1.69 -5.19 10.12
CA HIS A 18 -3.16 -5.22 9.99
C HIS A 18 -3.76 -6.27 10.92
N SER A 19 -3.24 -7.50 10.86
CA SER A 19 -3.75 -8.65 11.61
C SER A 19 -3.67 -8.43 13.13
N ILE A 20 -2.54 -7.92 13.63
CA ILE A 20 -2.32 -7.65 15.06
C ILE A 20 -3.29 -6.58 15.55
N VAL A 21 -3.46 -5.49 14.82
CA VAL A 21 -4.40 -4.42 15.21
C VAL A 21 -5.84 -4.91 15.10
N ALA A 22 -6.17 -5.72 14.10
CA ALA A 22 -7.49 -6.33 13.95
C ALA A 22 -7.84 -7.23 15.15
N MET A 23 -6.93 -8.12 15.55
CA MET A 23 -7.11 -8.98 16.72
C MET A 23 -7.28 -8.18 18.01
N ARG A 24 -6.50 -7.10 18.19
CA ARG A 24 -6.65 -6.18 19.34
C ARG A 24 -7.98 -5.43 19.36
N ARG A 25 -8.67 -5.35 18.21
CA ARG A 25 -10.00 -4.75 18.07
C ARG A 25 -11.13 -5.79 18.04
N GLY A 26 -10.83 -7.05 18.37
CA GLY A 26 -11.83 -8.13 18.45
C GLY A 26 -12.22 -8.74 17.11
N VAL A 27 -11.49 -8.45 16.04
CA VAL A 27 -11.70 -9.06 14.72
C VAL A 27 -10.87 -10.34 14.64
N ARG A 28 -11.50 -11.45 14.29
CA ARG A 28 -10.81 -12.73 14.13
C ARG A 28 -10.19 -12.83 12.73
N VAL A 29 -8.92 -13.21 12.70
CA VAL A 29 -8.10 -13.36 11.48
C VAL A 29 -8.04 -14.84 11.13
N GLU A 30 -8.42 -15.20 9.91
CA GLU A 30 -8.44 -16.60 9.44
C GLU A 30 -7.10 -17.03 8.83
N GLY A 31 -6.35 -16.08 8.29
CA GLY A 31 -5.02 -16.33 7.75
C GLY A 31 -4.50 -15.18 6.90
N ILE A 32 -3.20 -15.22 6.60
CA ILE A 32 -2.53 -14.27 5.70
C ILE A 32 -2.11 -15.05 4.46
N THR A 33 -2.58 -14.63 3.29
CA THR A 33 -2.17 -15.24 2.02
C THR A 33 -1.22 -14.29 1.31
N LEU A 34 0.02 -14.72 1.08
CA LEU A 34 0.98 -13.96 0.27
C LEU A 34 0.87 -14.40 -1.19
N TRP A 35 0.61 -13.45 -2.08
CA TRP A 35 0.54 -13.61 -3.53
C TRP A 35 1.64 -12.81 -4.22
N LEU A 36 1.87 -13.13 -5.49
CA LEU A 36 2.90 -12.47 -6.32
C LEU A 36 2.69 -10.94 -6.43
N PHE A 37 1.44 -10.48 -6.31
CA PHE A 37 1.06 -9.06 -6.40
C PHE A 37 0.81 -8.38 -5.04
N GLY A 38 1.00 -9.08 -3.91
CA GLY A 38 0.76 -8.53 -2.56
C GLY A 38 0.34 -9.56 -1.52
N GLY A 39 0.07 -9.11 -0.30
CA GLY A 39 -0.56 -9.92 0.74
C GLY A 39 -2.06 -9.64 0.83
N VAL A 40 -2.86 -10.65 1.16
CA VAL A 40 -4.26 -10.45 1.52
C VAL A 40 -4.51 -11.18 2.84
N SER A 41 -4.78 -10.39 3.87
CA SER A 41 -5.26 -10.88 5.16
C SER A 41 -6.75 -11.23 5.07
N ARG A 42 -7.11 -12.48 5.37
CA ARG A 42 -8.51 -12.94 5.43
C ARG A 42 -9.05 -12.74 6.83
N PHE A 43 -10.11 -11.96 6.95
CA PHE A 43 -10.81 -11.69 8.20
C PHE A 43 -12.12 -12.50 8.25
N SER A 44 -12.44 -13.13 9.38
CA SER A 44 -13.68 -13.91 9.52
C SER A 44 -14.92 -13.04 9.66
N SER A 45 -14.73 -11.75 9.95
CA SER A 45 -15.78 -10.76 10.07
C SER A 45 -15.25 -9.37 9.77
N GLU A 46 -16.12 -8.49 9.29
CA GLU A 46 -15.78 -7.08 9.07
C GLU A 46 -15.98 -6.27 10.36
N THR A 47 -15.22 -5.20 10.52
CA THR A 47 -15.28 -4.34 11.71
C THR A 47 -16.61 -3.59 11.79
N SER A 48 -17.24 -3.58 12.97
CA SER A 48 -18.49 -2.82 13.22
C SER A 48 -18.26 -1.32 13.46
N SER A 49 -17.01 -0.88 13.63
CA SER A 49 -16.64 0.51 13.87
C SER A 49 -15.80 1.07 12.72
N PRO A 50 -16.19 2.20 12.10
CA PRO A 50 -15.41 2.79 11.02
C PRO A 50 -14.05 3.32 11.49
N GLY A 51 -13.94 3.82 12.72
CA GLY A 51 -12.66 4.26 13.27
C GLY A 51 -11.70 3.08 13.50
N ALA A 52 -12.22 1.93 13.92
CA ALA A 52 -11.43 0.70 14.02
C ALA A 52 -10.98 0.24 12.63
N GLN A 53 -11.85 0.30 11.62
CA GLN A 53 -11.52 -0.01 10.23
C GLN A 53 -10.38 0.88 9.71
N ALA A 54 -10.50 2.19 9.88
CA ALA A 54 -9.49 3.16 9.46
C ALA A 54 -8.12 2.85 10.07
N LEU A 55 -8.08 2.58 11.37
CA LEU A 55 -6.84 2.29 12.09
C LEU A 55 -6.23 0.95 11.65
N ILE A 56 -7.05 -0.10 11.55
CA ILE A 56 -6.60 -1.42 11.09
C ILE A 56 -6.01 -1.30 9.70
N THR A 57 -6.64 -0.56 8.79
CA THR A 57 -6.15 -0.44 7.42
C THR A 57 -5.00 0.56 7.26
N PHE A 58 -4.84 1.53 8.16
CA PHE A 58 -3.72 2.47 8.11
C PHE A 58 -2.39 1.90 8.62
N VAL A 59 -2.44 0.94 9.56
CA VAL A 59 -1.23 0.47 10.24
C VAL A 59 -0.27 -0.28 9.30
N GLY A 60 -0.75 -1.02 8.30
CA GLY A 60 0.11 -1.71 7.33
C GLY A 60 0.94 -0.72 6.51
N PRO A 61 0.33 0.23 5.79
CA PRO A 61 1.07 1.26 5.07
C PRO A 61 2.02 2.04 5.96
N LEU A 62 1.61 2.36 7.20
CA LEU A 62 2.50 3.00 8.16
C LEU A 62 3.72 2.14 8.49
N THR A 63 3.54 0.83 8.71
CA THR A 63 4.66 -0.11 8.93
C THR A 63 5.61 -0.13 7.74
N SER A 64 5.10 -0.17 6.51
CA SER A 64 5.96 -0.11 5.30
C SER A 64 6.71 1.21 5.20
N LEU A 65 6.06 2.34 5.45
CA LEU A 65 6.73 3.65 5.42
C LEU A 65 7.84 3.75 6.48
N LEU A 66 7.58 3.26 7.69
CA LEU A 66 8.57 3.23 8.77
C LEU A 66 9.75 2.32 8.46
N LEU A 67 9.51 1.10 7.97
CA LEU A 67 10.57 0.20 7.52
C LEU A 67 11.38 0.83 6.38
N GLY A 68 10.70 1.48 5.44
CA GLY A 68 11.31 2.21 4.34
C GLY A 68 12.27 3.30 4.83
N ALA A 69 11.81 4.14 5.76
CA ALA A 69 12.63 5.18 6.38
C ALA A 69 13.84 4.58 7.13
N VAL A 70 13.65 3.51 7.90
CA VAL A 70 14.73 2.82 8.62
C VAL A 70 15.79 2.29 7.65
N PHE A 71 15.39 1.65 6.55
CA PHE A 71 16.35 1.14 5.56
C PHE A 71 17.10 2.26 4.83
N LEU A 72 16.44 3.38 4.51
CA LEU A 72 17.12 4.54 3.92
C LEU A 72 18.14 5.16 4.88
N LEU A 73 17.77 5.33 6.16
CA LEU A 73 18.69 5.82 7.18
C LEU A 73 19.89 4.86 7.36
N ALA A 74 19.63 3.56 7.38
CA ALA A 74 20.68 2.54 7.45
C ALA A 74 21.59 2.57 6.21
N SER A 75 21.04 2.82 5.02
CA SER A 75 21.84 2.99 3.80
C SER A 75 22.80 4.17 3.92
N VAL A 76 22.32 5.33 4.39
CA VAL A 76 23.17 6.51 4.59
C VAL A 76 24.26 6.22 5.62
N ALA A 77 23.89 5.61 6.76
CA ALA A 77 24.83 5.25 7.82
C ALA A 77 25.90 4.24 7.36
N ALA A 78 25.57 3.36 6.41
CA ALA A 78 26.49 2.39 5.82
C ALA A 78 27.42 2.97 4.74
N GLY A 79 27.41 4.29 4.52
CA GLY A 79 28.22 4.95 3.49
C GLY A 79 27.54 5.09 2.13
N GLY A 80 26.21 5.20 2.10
CA GLY A 80 25.45 5.50 0.88
C GLY A 80 25.89 6.85 0.27
N GLY A 81 26.16 6.86 -1.03
CA GLY A 81 26.68 8.02 -1.76
C GLY A 81 26.56 7.84 -3.28
N THR A 82 27.42 8.47 -4.08
CA THR A 82 27.38 8.38 -5.56
C THR A 82 27.80 7.02 -6.11
N HIS A 83 28.68 6.30 -5.42
CA HIS A 83 29.09 4.93 -5.73
C HIS A 83 28.93 4.04 -4.49
N PRO A 84 27.69 3.73 -4.10
CA PRO A 84 27.44 2.91 -2.94
C PRO A 84 27.94 1.48 -3.17
N GLY A 85 28.60 0.90 -2.17
CA GLY A 85 28.87 -0.53 -2.16
C GLY A 85 27.57 -1.35 -2.17
N LEU A 86 27.69 -2.67 -2.31
CA LEU A 86 26.53 -3.57 -2.42
C LEU A 86 25.54 -3.44 -1.25
N VAL A 87 26.05 -3.25 -0.02
CA VAL A 87 25.22 -3.18 1.20
C VAL A 87 24.39 -1.90 1.26
N PRO A 88 24.95 -0.67 1.19
CA PRO A 88 24.15 0.55 1.11
C PRO A 88 23.17 0.55 -0.06
N ALA A 89 23.58 0.10 -1.25
CA ALA A 89 22.69 0.02 -2.41
C ALA A 89 21.48 -0.89 -2.15
N THR A 90 21.69 -2.04 -1.50
CA THR A 90 20.62 -2.97 -1.14
C THR A 90 19.66 -2.37 -0.11
N LEU A 91 20.19 -1.69 0.91
CA LEU A 91 19.39 -1.00 1.92
C LEU A 91 18.58 0.16 1.30
N ALA A 92 19.19 0.95 0.41
CA ALA A 92 18.48 1.99 -0.31
C ALA A 92 17.31 1.42 -1.11
N TRP A 93 17.56 0.35 -1.88
CA TRP A 93 16.52 -0.32 -2.66
C TRP A 93 15.38 -0.86 -1.78
N LEU A 94 15.71 -1.51 -0.65
CA LEU A 94 14.72 -1.96 0.34
C LEU A 94 13.93 -0.81 0.95
N GLY A 95 14.58 0.33 1.16
CA GLY A 95 13.94 1.56 1.62
C GLY A 95 12.91 2.07 0.61
N TYR A 96 13.34 2.27 -0.63
CA TYR A 96 12.48 2.76 -1.70
C TYR A 96 11.30 1.84 -1.98
N ILE A 97 11.51 0.52 -2.05
CA ILE A 97 10.42 -0.41 -2.35
C ILE A 97 9.39 -0.48 -1.23
N ASN A 98 9.81 -0.33 0.04
CA ASN A 98 8.88 -0.27 1.18
C ASN A 98 8.11 1.05 1.22
N ILE A 99 8.76 2.18 0.93
CA ILE A 99 8.06 3.46 0.79
C ILE A 99 7.05 3.38 -0.35
N LEU A 100 7.46 2.84 -1.49
CA LEU A 100 6.58 2.64 -2.63
C LEU A 100 5.38 1.77 -2.24
N LEU A 101 5.61 0.62 -1.59
CA LEU A 101 4.55 -0.26 -1.11
C LEU A 101 3.56 0.47 -0.18
N GLY A 102 4.06 1.27 0.76
CA GLY A 102 3.23 2.05 1.68
C GLY A 102 2.43 3.15 0.96
N VAL A 103 3.08 3.96 0.12
CA VAL A 103 2.41 5.03 -0.64
C VAL A 103 1.39 4.46 -1.62
N PHE A 104 1.73 3.38 -2.33
CA PHE A 104 0.81 2.75 -3.28
C PHE A 104 -0.43 2.21 -2.57
N ASN A 105 -0.26 1.56 -1.41
CA ASN A 105 -1.41 1.11 -0.64
C ASN A 105 -2.25 2.25 -0.08
N LEU A 106 -1.72 3.47 0.09
CA LEU A 106 -2.51 4.63 0.52
C LEU A 106 -3.31 5.31 -0.60
N LEU A 107 -3.19 4.87 -1.85
CA LEU A 107 -3.97 5.45 -2.95
C LEU A 107 -5.49 5.23 -2.74
N PRO A 108 -6.33 6.23 -3.09
CA PRO A 108 -7.77 6.22 -2.80
C PRO A 108 -8.57 5.35 -3.79
N ALA A 109 -8.14 4.11 -4.00
CA ALA A 109 -8.76 3.17 -4.93
C ALA A 109 -8.93 1.80 -4.29
N PHE A 110 -10.05 1.12 -4.57
CA PHE A 110 -10.18 -0.31 -4.23
C PHE A 110 -9.39 -1.15 -5.23
N PRO A 111 -8.76 -2.27 -4.81
CA PRO A 111 -8.85 -2.92 -3.50
C PRO A 111 -7.83 -2.44 -2.44
N LEU A 112 -7.09 -1.36 -2.70
CA LEU A 112 -5.99 -0.85 -1.85
C LEU A 112 -6.48 -0.34 -0.49
N ASP A 113 -5.56 -0.26 0.47
CA ASP A 113 -5.82 0.21 1.83
C ASP A 113 -6.40 1.63 1.87
N GLY A 114 -5.91 2.54 1.03
CA GLY A 114 -6.36 3.92 0.94
C GLY A 114 -7.82 4.03 0.52
N GLY A 115 -8.30 3.12 -0.34
CA GLY A 115 -9.72 3.02 -0.69
C GLY A 115 -10.58 2.62 0.52
N ARG A 116 -10.10 1.68 1.35
CA ARG A 116 -10.75 1.26 2.60
C ARG A 116 -10.68 2.34 3.68
N ILE A 117 -9.58 3.07 3.79
CA ILE A 117 -9.45 4.24 4.68
C ILE A 117 -10.45 5.31 4.25
N LEU A 118 -10.51 5.65 2.96
CA LEU A 118 -11.48 6.60 2.43
C LEU A 118 -12.93 6.16 2.70
N GLN A 119 -13.26 4.88 2.44
CA GLN A 119 -14.56 4.30 2.79
C GLN A 119 -14.86 4.49 4.28
N SER A 120 -13.92 4.17 5.17
CA SER A 120 -14.12 4.29 6.61
C SER A 120 -14.34 5.74 7.07
N LEU A 121 -13.65 6.71 6.46
CA LEU A 121 -13.84 8.15 6.71
C LEU A 121 -15.22 8.64 6.23
N ILE A 122 -15.65 8.19 5.06
CA ILE A 122 -17.00 8.51 4.55
C ILE A 122 -18.05 7.83 5.42
N TRP A 123 -17.80 6.61 5.91
CA TRP A 123 -18.71 5.90 6.80
C TRP A 123 -18.83 6.63 8.16
N LEU A 124 -17.72 7.13 8.73
CA LEU A 124 -17.75 8.00 9.92
C LEU A 124 -18.68 9.20 9.74
N ARG A 125 -18.65 9.85 8.58
CA ARG A 125 -19.48 11.04 8.31
C ARG A 125 -20.93 10.72 7.97
N THR A 126 -21.17 9.65 7.24
CA THR A 126 -22.51 9.34 6.70
C THR A 126 -23.32 8.42 7.61
N GLY A 127 -22.68 7.70 8.52
CA GLY A 127 -23.29 6.64 9.34
C GLY A 127 -23.73 5.41 8.53
N ASN A 128 -23.63 5.44 7.19
CA ASN A 128 -24.12 4.40 6.30
C ASN A 128 -22.98 3.78 5.50
N ARG A 129 -22.66 2.53 5.84
CA ARG A 129 -21.54 1.79 5.24
C ARG A 129 -21.74 1.50 3.75
N LEU A 130 -22.96 1.21 3.32
CA LEU A 130 -23.25 0.93 1.92
C LEU A 130 -23.02 2.19 1.07
N ARG A 131 -23.50 3.34 1.55
CA ARG A 131 -23.23 4.64 0.90
C ARG A 131 -21.74 4.94 0.83
N ALA A 132 -21.02 4.72 1.93
CA ALA A 132 -19.57 4.92 1.97
C ALA A 132 -18.82 4.03 0.97
N THR A 133 -19.23 2.77 0.83
CA THR A 133 -18.67 1.83 -0.14
C THR A 133 -18.90 2.31 -1.58
N ASN A 134 -20.12 2.74 -1.89
CA ASN A 134 -20.46 3.25 -3.22
C ASN A 134 -19.66 4.52 -3.58
N ILE A 135 -19.50 5.44 -2.63
CA ILE A 135 -18.74 6.68 -2.86
C ILE A 135 -17.26 6.37 -3.04
N ALA A 136 -16.67 5.55 -2.15
CA ALA A 136 -15.26 5.16 -2.26
C ALA A 136 -14.97 4.38 -3.55
N ALA A 137 -15.87 3.50 -3.99
CA ALA A 137 -15.76 2.81 -5.27
C ALA A 137 -15.80 3.79 -6.47
N ARG A 138 -16.68 4.81 -6.43
CA ARG A 138 -16.71 5.85 -7.47
C ARG A 138 -15.45 6.69 -7.51
N ILE A 139 -14.90 7.06 -6.36
CA ILE A 139 -13.64 7.80 -6.27
C ILE A 139 -12.49 6.94 -6.81
N GLY A 140 -12.46 5.65 -6.47
CA GLY A 140 -11.49 4.70 -7.01
C GLY A 140 -11.58 4.57 -8.54
N MET A 141 -12.79 4.44 -9.10
CA MET A 141 -12.98 4.42 -10.56
C MET A 141 -12.54 5.72 -11.22
N ALA A 142 -12.86 6.89 -10.64
CA ALA A 142 -12.42 8.17 -11.16
C ALA A 142 -10.89 8.27 -11.16
N PHE A 143 -10.24 7.81 -10.08
CA PHE A 143 -8.79 7.76 -9.97
C PHE A 143 -8.16 6.83 -11.02
N ALA A 144 -8.73 5.64 -11.23
CA ALA A 144 -8.34 4.73 -12.30
C ALA A 144 -8.42 5.37 -13.70
N PHE A 145 -9.54 6.01 -14.03
CA PHE A 145 -9.68 6.70 -15.31
C PHE A 145 -8.68 7.85 -15.50
N LEU A 146 -8.35 8.58 -14.42
CA LEU A 146 -7.32 9.62 -14.46
C LEU A 146 -5.93 9.03 -14.74
N LEU A 147 -5.58 7.89 -14.12
CA LEU A 147 -4.33 7.19 -14.39
C LEU A 147 -4.25 6.68 -15.83
N ILE A 148 -5.33 6.10 -16.35
CA ILE A 148 -5.42 5.67 -17.77
C ILE A 148 -5.22 6.87 -18.69
N ALA A 149 -5.95 7.97 -18.46
CA ALA A 149 -5.84 9.17 -19.29
C ALA A 149 -4.42 9.75 -19.26
N TYR A 150 -3.81 9.84 -18.08
CA TYR A 150 -2.41 10.26 -17.92
C TYR A 150 -1.44 9.33 -18.66
N GLY A 151 -1.65 8.02 -18.56
CA GLY A 151 -0.87 7.03 -19.27
C GLY A 151 -0.96 7.18 -20.79
N LEU A 152 -2.16 7.36 -21.33
CA LEU A 152 -2.36 7.61 -22.77
C LEU A 152 -1.68 8.90 -23.21
N VAL A 153 -1.83 10.00 -22.48
CA VAL A 153 -1.17 11.27 -22.80
C VAL A 153 0.35 11.12 -22.81
N THR A 154 0.93 10.40 -21.84
CA THR A 154 2.39 10.20 -21.80
C THR A 154 2.91 9.28 -22.91
N VAL A 155 2.13 8.27 -23.34
CA VAL A 155 2.47 7.47 -24.53
C VAL A 155 2.45 8.33 -25.78
N PHE A 156 1.35 9.05 -26.04
CA PHE A 156 1.13 9.72 -27.32
C PHE A 156 1.80 11.09 -27.43
N ALA A 157 1.93 11.84 -26.34
CA ALA A 157 2.49 13.19 -26.36
C ALA A 157 3.98 13.23 -25.96
N ALA A 158 4.43 12.35 -25.06
CA ALA A 158 5.80 12.36 -24.55
C ALA A 158 6.68 11.23 -25.12
N GLY A 159 6.12 10.31 -25.92
CA GLY A 159 6.87 9.15 -26.47
C GLY A 159 7.33 8.14 -25.42
N SER A 160 6.88 8.28 -24.16
CA SER A 160 7.25 7.44 -23.03
C SER A 160 6.39 6.18 -23.01
N LEU A 161 6.78 5.19 -23.82
CA LEU A 161 6.04 3.92 -23.92
C LEU A 161 5.98 3.18 -22.59
N PHE A 162 7.10 3.06 -21.87
CA PHE A 162 7.15 2.29 -20.63
C PHE A 162 6.33 2.93 -19.50
N GLY A 163 6.52 4.23 -19.24
CA GLY A 163 5.82 4.93 -18.16
C GLY A 163 4.32 5.08 -18.43
N GLY A 164 3.94 5.32 -19.69
CA GLY A 164 2.57 5.48 -20.09
C GLY A 164 1.78 4.16 -20.10
N ILE A 165 2.33 3.09 -20.67
CA ILE A 165 1.71 1.75 -20.64
C ILE A 165 1.58 1.24 -19.20
N TRP A 166 2.60 1.48 -18.36
CA TRP A 166 2.54 1.11 -16.94
C TRP A 166 1.42 1.84 -16.19
N SER A 167 1.23 3.13 -16.45
CA SER A 167 0.16 3.93 -15.84
C SER A 167 -1.23 3.51 -16.32
N VAL A 168 -1.37 3.12 -17.59
CA VAL A 168 -2.61 2.53 -18.14
C VAL A 168 -2.92 1.17 -17.49
N PHE A 169 -1.93 0.33 -17.24
CA PHE A 169 -2.14 -0.97 -16.60
C PHE A 169 -2.53 -0.84 -15.12
N LEU A 170 -2.10 0.24 -14.46
CA LEU A 170 -2.38 0.52 -13.06
C LEU A 170 -3.77 1.12 -12.80
N GLY A 171 -4.38 1.76 -13.79
CA GLY A 171 -5.75 2.29 -13.70
C GLY A 171 -6.76 1.26 -14.19
#